data_AF-A0A961BUI5-F1
#
_entry.id   AF-A0A961BUI5-F1
#
_cell.length_a   1.000
_cell.length_b   1.000
_cell.length_c   1.000
_cell.angle_alpha   90.00
_cell.angle_beta   90.00
_cell.angle_gamma   90.00
#
_symmetry.space_group_name_H-M   'P 1'
#
loop_
_entity.id
_entity.type
_entity.pdbx_description
1 polymer ?
#
loop_
_entity_poly.entity_id
_entity_poly.type
_entity_poly.pdbx_seq_one_letter_code
_entity_poly.pdbx_strand_id
1 'polypeptide(L)'
;MAFERYRQGHVSARGRDERRLGRRSGLVVLGAVVLMAGCASTDSTASSGPEAPAGSAGSSGSQTTVAATASSTPSSTPADVEVRAVTDLVLDPTHDYGDRYADGILPVGDGKAVTDGPSKGYVYLCRTGGTGGGAQERGPWFVNNNTEYDLNAKVHVEGSVSWDGEYDATVDGDRRIIATNDVPHDHTTGEFPVQPDDPAYEYDRNPNHIEEQDLTYDLAADPVLLDEPACMGGESGVMTTGVALFNAFDAGNRDAGAWEVQDSCDGHPQVTSEYHYHTLSSCIDDVGVETVIGFALDGFPITGPTVGEGNILTTEDLDECHGITSTIELDGRQVTTYHYVMTQDFPYSVSCFRGAATAAPGLPG
;
A
#
# COMPACT_ATOMS: atom_id res chain seq x y z
N MET A 1 -9.03 -20.90 8.00
CA MET A 1 -10.11 -20.79 9.02
C MET A 1 -9.84 -19.70 10.08
N ALA A 2 -8.59 -19.48 10.53
CA ALA A 2 -8.26 -18.32 11.39
C ALA A 2 -8.46 -16.98 10.67
N PHE A 3 -7.96 -16.80 9.44
CA PHE A 3 -8.20 -15.56 8.68
C PHE A 3 -9.69 -15.28 8.49
N GLU A 4 -10.49 -16.30 8.16
CA GLU A 4 -11.94 -16.12 8.01
C GLU A 4 -12.67 -15.94 9.35
N ARG A 5 -12.16 -16.49 10.46
CA ARG A 5 -12.66 -16.20 11.82
C ARG A 5 -12.23 -14.82 12.33
N TYR A 6 -11.04 -14.37 11.96
CA TYR A 6 -10.53 -13.02 12.16
C TYR A 6 -11.47 -12.03 11.46
N ARG A 7 -11.78 -12.27 10.19
CA ARG A 7 -12.80 -11.52 9.43
C ARG A 7 -14.21 -11.62 10.02
N GLN A 8 -14.70 -12.83 10.32
CA GLN A 8 -16.07 -13.04 10.83
C GLN A 8 -16.28 -12.51 12.26
N GLY A 9 -15.23 -12.47 13.08
CA GLY A 9 -15.24 -11.82 14.39
C GLY A 9 -15.51 -10.32 14.31
N HIS A 10 -15.14 -9.68 13.20
CA HIS A 10 -15.25 -8.23 12.99
C HIS A 10 -16.62 -7.80 12.40
N VAL A 11 -17.32 -8.68 11.68
CA VAL A 11 -18.68 -8.37 11.16
C VAL A 11 -19.72 -8.26 12.29
N SER A 12 -19.49 -8.91 13.45
CA SER A 12 -20.49 -8.98 14.54
C SER A 12 -20.65 -7.68 15.36
N ALA A 13 -19.82 -6.65 15.16
CA ALA A 13 -19.92 -5.39 15.89
C ALA A 13 -20.94 -4.40 15.29
N ARG A 14 -21.48 -4.67 14.08
CA ARG A 14 -22.56 -3.87 13.48
C ARG A 14 -23.90 -4.17 14.16
N GLY A 15 -24.17 -3.50 15.27
CA GLY A 15 -25.55 -3.37 15.76
C GLY A 15 -25.71 -3.19 17.26
N ARG A 16 -25.47 -1.97 17.76
CA ARG A 16 -26.35 -1.39 18.78
C ARG A 16 -26.25 0.13 18.85
N ASP A 17 -27.40 0.74 18.63
CA ASP A 17 -27.65 2.16 18.42
C ASP A 17 -27.95 2.90 19.75
N GLU A 18 -27.73 4.22 19.68
CA GLU A 18 -28.20 5.35 20.51
C GLU A 18 -27.84 5.48 22.01
N ARG A 19 -27.11 6.57 22.34
CA ARG A 19 -27.71 7.70 23.09
C ARG A 19 -26.88 9.00 23.10
N ARG A 20 -27.54 10.07 22.63
CA ARG A 20 -27.26 11.51 22.80
C ARG A 20 -26.82 11.95 24.21
N LEU A 21 -25.89 12.91 24.25
CA LEU A 21 -25.80 14.14 25.09
C LEU A 21 -24.50 14.85 24.65
N GLY A 22 -24.32 16.16 24.46
CA GLY A 22 -25.01 17.36 24.90
C GLY A 22 -23.94 18.47 25.04
N ARG A 23 -23.70 19.22 23.95
CA ARG A 23 -23.02 20.53 23.80
C ARG A 23 -22.60 21.28 25.08
N ARG A 24 -21.36 21.83 25.11
CA ARG A 24 -21.08 23.16 25.70
C ARG A 24 -19.79 23.80 25.16
N SER A 25 -19.97 24.99 24.60
CA SER A 25 -18.95 25.91 24.10
C SER A 25 -18.17 26.60 25.23
N GLY A 26 -16.89 26.87 25.01
CA GLY A 26 -16.05 27.73 25.85
C GLY A 26 -15.11 28.56 24.99
N LEU A 27 -15.50 29.81 24.75
CA LEU A 27 -14.75 30.86 24.06
C LEU A 27 -13.78 31.51 25.06
N VAL A 28 -12.50 31.68 24.72
CA VAL A 28 -11.61 32.64 25.38
C VAL A 28 -10.86 33.44 24.33
N VAL A 29 -11.02 34.77 24.42
CA VAL A 29 -10.34 35.81 23.66
C VAL A 29 -9.55 36.67 24.65
N LEU A 30 -8.37 37.13 24.23
CA LEU A 30 -7.67 38.41 24.45
C LEU A 30 -6.16 38.12 24.48
N GLY A 31 -5.33 38.64 23.56
CA GLY A 31 -4.89 40.04 23.46
C GLY A 31 -3.50 40.15 24.12
N ALA A 32 -2.45 40.80 23.60
CA ALA A 32 -2.32 41.84 22.59
C ALA A 32 -0.79 42.06 22.30
N VAL A 33 -0.46 42.60 21.11
CA VAL A 33 0.40 43.80 20.86
C VAL A 33 1.88 43.75 21.38
N VAL A 34 2.96 44.17 20.72
CA VAL A 34 3.34 44.87 19.46
C VAL A 34 4.89 44.90 19.44
N LEU A 35 5.57 44.87 18.29
CA LEU A 35 6.57 45.90 17.93
C LEU A 35 7.09 45.77 16.50
N MET A 36 7.02 46.91 15.82
CA MET A 36 7.43 47.24 14.47
C MET A 36 8.94 47.46 14.36
N ALA A 37 9.52 47.06 13.23
CA ALA A 37 10.51 47.78 12.40
C ALA A 37 10.70 46.92 11.13
N GLY A 38 10.44 47.34 9.90
CA GLY A 38 10.56 48.66 9.30
C GLY A 38 11.93 48.78 8.64
N CYS A 39 12.03 48.50 7.34
CA CYS A 39 12.91 49.20 6.39
C CYS A 39 12.62 48.80 4.93
N ALA A 40 11.94 49.72 4.27
CA ALA A 40 12.13 50.27 2.92
C ALA A 40 12.59 49.38 1.74
N SER A 41 11.72 49.46 0.73
CA SER A 41 11.84 49.21 -0.70
C SER A 41 13.00 49.91 -1.40
N THR A 42 13.44 49.33 -2.53
CA THR A 42 13.76 50.08 -3.76
C THR A 42 13.30 49.32 -4.99
N ASP A 43 12.51 50.00 -5.81
CA ASP A 43 12.11 49.67 -7.18
C ASP A 43 13.28 49.36 -8.12
N SER A 44 13.03 48.61 -9.19
CA SER A 44 13.03 49.19 -10.55
C SER A 44 12.79 48.17 -11.68
N THR A 45 11.76 48.52 -12.45
CA THR A 45 11.66 48.54 -13.92
C THR A 45 11.45 47.24 -14.72
N ALA A 46 10.33 47.30 -15.45
CA ALA A 46 9.87 46.48 -16.55
C ALA A 46 10.73 46.54 -17.82
N SER A 47 10.58 45.53 -18.68
CA SER A 47 10.50 45.71 -20.14
C SER A 47 9.87 44.50 -20.81
N SER A 48 9.09 44.79 -21.84
CA SER A 48 8.12 43.96 -22.57
C SER A 48 8.58 43.59 -23.99
N GLY A 49 8.24 42.36 -24.43
CA GLY A 49 7.91 41.91 -25.81
C GLY A 49 9.00 41.90 -26.91
N PRO A 50 8.71 41.43 -28.16
CA PRO A 50 7.50 40.77 -28.68
C PRO A 50 7.74 39.55 -29.63
N GLU A 51 6.66 39.10 -30.27
CA GLU A 51 6.40 37.96 -31.19
C GLU A 51 7.20 37.86 -32.52
N ALA A 52 7.22 36.60 -33.06
CA ALA A 52 7.12 36.04 -34.45
C ALA A 52 7.23 36.97 -35.71
N PRO A 53 7.48 36.50 -36.98
CA PRO A 53 6.96 35.25 -37.59
C PRO A 53 7.70 34.56 -38.79
N ALA A 54 7.13 33.41 -39.20
CA ALA A 54 6.89 32.83 -40.54
C ALA A 54 7.97 32.73 -41.67
N GLY A 55 7.99 31.55 -42.31
CA GLY A 55 8.52 31.33 -43.66
C GLY A 55 8.12 29.97 -44.26
N SER A 56 7.30 29.98 -45.31
CA SER A 56 6.76 28.82 -46.05
C SER A 56 7.50 28.55 -47.38
N ALA A 57 7.54 27.29 -47.82
CA ALA A 57 7.44 26.76 -49.20
C ALA A 57 7.94 25.31 -49.16
N GLY A 58 7.36 24.26 -49.76
CA GLY A 58 6.42 24.11 -50.86
C GLY A 58 7.00 23.03 -51.79
N SER A 59 6.36 21.88 -51.95
CA SER A 59 6.38 21.10 -53.20
C SER A 59 5.38 19.96 -53.18
N SER A 60 4.64 19.89 -54.29
CA SER A 60 3.64 18.92 -54.69
C SER A 60 4.25 17.58 -55.12
N GLY A 61 3.54 16.49 -54.87
CA GLY A 61 3.82 15.16 -55.42
C GLY A 61 2.61 14.24 -55.31
N SER A 62 1.75 14.24 -56.33
CA SER A 62 0.67 13.26 -56.51
C SER A 62 1.23 11.84 -56.64
N GLN A 63 0.69 10.88 -55.87
CA GLN A 63 0.59 9.48 -56.30
C GLN A 63 -0.76 8.90 -55.86
N THR A 64 -1.43 8.28 -56.83
CA THR A 64 -2.72 7.60 -56.72
C THR A 64 -2.48 6.09 -56.59
N THR A 65 -3.50 5.38 -56.10
CA THR A 65 -3.74 3.90 -56.10
C THR A 65 -3.23 3.18 -54.84
N VAL A 66 -3.92 2.25 -54.17
CA VAL A 66 -5.11 1.42 -54.46
C VAL A 66 -5.84 1.19 -53.11
N ALA A 67 -7.16 1.31 -53.05
CA ALA A 67 -7.93 0.88 -51.88
C ALA A 67 -8.22 -0.62 -51.97
N ALA A 68 -7.68 -1.40 -51.02
CA ALA A 68 -8.03 -2.81 -50.83
C ALA A 68 -9.14 -2.90 -49.76
N THR A 69 -10.33 -3.29 -50.17
CA THR A 69 -11.47 -3.55 -49.28
C THR A 69 -11.28 -4.92 -48.63
N ALA A 70 -10.79 -4.96 -47.40
CA ALA A 70 -10.79 -6.18 -46.59
C ALA A 70 -12.14 -6.32 -45.88
N SER A 71 -12.88 -7.38 -46.19
CA SER A 71 -14.07 -7.80 -45.44
C SER A 71 -13.62 -8.43 -44.13
N SER A 72 -13.91 -7.79 -42.99
CA SER A 72 -13.76 -8.38 -41.66
C SER A 72 -14.99 -9.21 -41.32
N THR A 73 -14.80 -10.52 -41.20
CA THR A 73 -15.71 -11.40 -40.46
C THR A 73 -15.24 -11.41 -39.01
N PRO A 74 -16.09 -11.20 -37.99
CA PRO A 74 -15.65 -11.27 -36.61
C PRO A 74 -15.46 -12.73 -36.23
N SER A 75 -14.20 -13.15 -36.09
CA SER A 75 -13.83 -14.39 -35.42
C SER A 75 -13.75 -14.08 -33.93
N SER A 76 -14.61 -14.70 -33.12
CA SER A 76 -14.51 -14.70 -31.67
C SER A 76 -13.33 -15.59 -31.26
N THR A 77 -12.14 -15.00 -31.19
CA THR A 77 -10.96 -15.59 -30.54
C THR A 77 -11.21 -15.57 -29.02
N PRO A 78 -10.83 -16.61 -28.26
CA PRO A 78 -10.72 -16.50 -26.80
C PRO A 78 -9.83 -15.28 -26.50
N ALA A 79 -10.15 -14.47 -25.49
CA ALA A 79 -9.32 -13.31 -25.15
C ALA A 79 -7.87 -13.77 -25.01
N ASP A 80 -6.97 -13.24 -25.85
CA ASP A 80 -5.55 -13.54 -25.79
C ASP A 80 -5.06 -13.05 -24.42
N VAL A 81 -4.65 -13.97 -23.56
CA VAL A 81 -4.02 -13.61 -22.27
C VAL A 81 -2.71 -12.90 -22.60
N GLU A 82 -2.58 -11.67 -22.14
CA GLU A 82 -1.36 -10.89 -22.35
C GLU A 82 -0.24 -11.42 -21.46
N VAL A 83 1.00 -11.45 -21.94
CA VAL A 83 2.16 -11.89 -21.14
C VAL A 83 3.12 -10.72 -20.99
N ARG A 84 3.45 -10.36 -19.75
CA ARG A 84 4.36 -9.26 -19.38
C ARG A 84 5.33 -9.73 -18.30
N ALA A 85 6.55 -9.19 -18.28
CA ALA A 85 7.51 -9.28 -17.18
C ALA A 85 7.39 -10.54 -16.27
N VAL A 86 7.83 -11.71 -16.76
CA VAL A 86 7.72 -13.00 -16.05
C VAL A 86 9.05 -13.46 -15.43
N THR A 87 8.98 -14.19 -14.32
CA THR A 87 10.11 -14.88 -13.68
C THR A 87 10.00 -16.40 -13.83
N ASP A 88 11.04 -17.14 -13.44
CA ASP A 88 11.03 -18.61 -13.46
C ASP A 88 10.09 -19.22 -12.40
N LEU A 89 9.76 -18.47 -11.34
CA LEU A 89 8.81 -18.88 -10.32
C LEU A 89 7.38 -18.57 -10.80
N VAL A 90 6.68 -19.62 -11.23
CA VAL A 90 5.30 -19.54 -11.72
C VAL A 90 4.37 -20.27 -10.75
N LEU A 91 3.23 -19.67 -10.44
CA LEU A 91 2.18 -20.27 -9.62
C LEU A 91 1.70 -21.59 -10.25
N ASP A 92 1.65 -22.65 -9.46
CA ASP A 92 1.02 -23.91 -9.84
C ASP A 92 -0.40 -23.94 -9.24
N PRO A 93 -1.46 -23.65 -10.02
CA PRO A 93 -2.82 -23.63 -9.51
C PRO A 93 -3.34 -25.03 -9.12
N THR A 94 -2.60 -26.09 -9.44
CA THR A 94 -2.93 -27.47 -9.07
C THR A 94 -2.24 -27.93 -7.79
N HIS A 95 -1.31 -27.13 -7.27
CA HIS A 95 -0.62 -27.41 -6.01
C HIS A 95 -1.52 -27.09 -4.81
N ASP A 96 -1.44 -27.95 -3.80
CA ASP A 96 -2.08 -27.76 -2.50
C ASP A 96 -1.05 -27.15 -1.54
N TYR A 97 -1.07 -25.82 -1.45
CA TYR A 97 -0.27 -25.01 -0.52
C TYR A 97 -0.81 -25.11 0.93
N GLY A 98 -2.08 -25.48 1.09
CA GLY A 98 -2.76 -25.57 2.38
C GLY A 98 -3.01 -24.20 3.05
N ASP A 99 -3.44 -24.24 4.31
CA ASP A 99 -3.65 -23.05 5.17
C ASP A 99 -2.73 -23.20 6.38
N ARG A 100 -1.45 -22.86 6.19
CA ARG A 100 -0.38 -23.10 7.19
C ARG A 100 -0.67 -22.43 8.54
N TYR A 101 -1.23 -21.23 8.49
CA TYR A 101 -1.48 -20.39 9.67
C TYR A 101 -2.98 -20.36 10.02
N ALA A 102 -3.68 -21.47 9.76
CA ALA A 102 -5.12 -21.61 10.04
C ALA A 102 -5.50 -21.45 11.52
N ASP A 103 -4.53 -21.49 12.43
CA ASP A 103 -4.69 -21.25 13.87
C ASP A 103 -4.39 -19.81 14.30
N GLY A 104 -3.86 -18.97 13.39
CA GLY A 104 -3.50 -17.57 13.64
C GLY A 104 -2.18 -17.38 14.37
N ILE A 105 -1.33 -18.42 14.47
CA ILE A 105 0.01 -18.30 15.05
C ILE A 105 1.01 -17.97 13.93
N LEU A 106 1.55 -16.76 13.94
CA LEU A 106 2.44 -16.25 12.89
C LEU A 106 3.88 -16.13 13.38
N PRO A 107 4.89 -16.37 12.52
CA PRO A 107 6.28 -16.20 12.89
C PRO A 107 6.63 -14.71 13.06
N VAL A 108 7.39 -14.38 14.10
CA VAL A 108 7.92 -13.02 14.30
C VAL A 108 9.11 -12.77 13.37
N GLY A 109 9.09 -11.63 12.68
CA GLY A 109 10.10 -11.17 11.72
C GLY A 109 11.26 -10.35 12.28
N ASP A 110 11.36 -10.18 13.60
CA ASP A 110 12.42 -9.40 14.24
C ASP A 110 13.82 -9.81 13.72
N GLY A 111 14.62 -8.81 13.33
CA GLY A 111 16.00 -9.02 12.85
C GLY A 111 16.13 -9.56 11.42
N LYS A 112 15.03 -9.68 10.66
CA LYS A 112 15.06 -10.13 9.26
C LYS A 112 15.24 -8.99 8.25
N ALA A 113 16.12 -8.04 8.56
CA ALA A 113 16.50 -6.95 7.67
C ALA A 113 17.89 -7.22 7.06
N VAL A 114 18.05 -7.00 5.75
CA VAL A 114 19.32 -7.14 5.02
C VAL A 114 19.61 -5.87 4.20
N THR A 115 20.89 -5.61 3.91
CA THR A 115 21.34 -4.41 3.16
C THR A 115 22.34 -4.74 2.06
N ASP A 116 22.78 -5.98 1.96
CA ASP A 116 23.76 -6.49 1.01
C ASP A 116 23.13 -7.21 -0.18
N GLY A 117 21.83 -7.49 -0.12
CA GLY A 117 21.05 -8.05 -1.22
C GLY A 117 19.72 -8.64 -0.73
N PRO A 118 18.85 -9.04 -1.66
CA PRO A 118 17.57 -9.67 -1.34
C PRO A 118 17.77 -11.11 -0.82
N SER A 119 16.87 -11.53 0.07
CA SER A 119 16.86 -12.89 0.60
C SER A 119 15.43 -13.27 0.98
N LYS A 120 14.99 -14.47 0.58
CA LYS A 120 13.66 -15.00 0.90
C LYS A 120 13.38 -14.90 2.40
N GLY A 121 12.25 -14.30 2.75
CA GLY A 121 11.81 -14.08 4.13
C GLY A 121 12.51 -12.94 4.87
N TYR A 122 13.32 -12.12 4.18
CA TYR A 122 13.95 -10.91 4.70
C TYR A 122 13.53 -9.70 3.87
N VAL A 123 13.58 -8.52 4.48
CA VAL A 123 13.36 -7.25 3.78
C VAL A 123 14.71 -6.62 3.43
N TYR A 124 14.90 -6.33 2.15
CA TYR A 124 16.11 -5.69 1.62
C TYR A 124 16.01 -4.17 1.68
N LEU A 125 16.55 -3.59 2.74
CA LEU A 125 16.48 -2.16 3.01
C LEU A 125 17.66 -1.40 2.43
N CYS A 126 17.42 -0.20 1.89
CA CYS A 126 18.51 0.65 1.42
C CYS A 126 19.40 1.15 2.57
N ARG A 127 18.84 1.23 3.78
CA ARG A 127 19.53 1.58 5.01
C ARG A 127 18.87 0.84 6.17
N THR A 128 19.67 0.14 6.98
CA THR A 128 19.21 -0.31 8.30
C THR A 128 19.46 0.80 9.31
N GLY A 129 18.41 1.24 9.98
CA GLY A 129 18.55 2.16 11.10
C GLY A 129 17.23 2.79 11.46
N GLY A 130 16.73 2.43 12.63
CA GLY A 130 15.57 3.03 13.27
C GLY A 130 15.97 3.46 14.67
N THR A 131 15.83 4.74 14.98
CA THR A 131 15.87 5.23 16.38
C THR A 131 14.50 5.73 16.80
N GLY A 132 13.49 5.50 15.96
CA GLY A 132 12.11 5.88 16.20
C GLY A 132 11.50 5.02 17.30
N GLY A 133 10.49 5.57 17.95
CA GLY A 133 9.62 4.79 18.81
C GLY A 133 8.64 3.97 17.97
N GLY A 134 8.06 2.95 18.59
CA GLY A 134 6.85 2.25 18.15
C GLY A 134 6.13 1.80 19.43
N ALA A 135 5.46 0.65 19.40
CA ALA A 135 4.92 0.03 20.61
C ALA A 135 5.95 -0.02 21.74
N GLN A 136 5.50 0.39 22.92
CA GLN A 136 6.35 0.61 24.09
C GLN A 136 6.62 -0.69 24.85
N GLU A 137 5.73 -1.66 24.73
CA GLU A 137 5.83 -2.97 25.35
C GLU A 137 5.42 -4.08 24.39
N ARG A 138 6.00 -5.26 24.59
CA ARG A 138 5.60 -6.47 23.87
C ARG A 138 4.27 -6.95 24.43
N GLY A 139 3.25 -7.05 23.58
CA GLY A 139 1.93 -7.48 24.01
C GLY A 139 1.85 -8.95 24.47
N PRO A 140 0.77 -9.32 25.18
CA PRO A 140 0.55 -10.69 25.64
C PRO A 140 0.30 -11.71 24.52
N TRP A 141 0.13 -11.26 23.27
CA TRP A 141 -0.03 -12.11 22.09
C TRP A 141 1.28 -12.72 21.59
N PHE A 142 2.45 -12.28 22.09
CA PHE A 142 3.70 -12.97 21.78
C PHE A 142 3.79 -14.30 22.51
N VAL A 143 4.03 -15.37 21.75
CA VAL A 143 4.02 -16.75 22.23
C VAL A 143 5.35 -17.44 21.92
N ASN A 144 5.52 -18.67 22.42
CA ASN A 144 6.64 -19.56 22.08
C ASN A 144 8.03 -18.92 22.27
N ASN A 145 8.23 -18.24 23.40
CA ASN A 145 9.45 -17.49 23.70
C ASN A 145 9.73 -16.40 22.66
N ASN A 146 8.69 -15.65 22.27
CA ASN A 146 8.77 -14.46 21.43
C ASN A 146 9.15 -14.71 19.97
N THR A 147 9.16 -15.96 19.50
CA THR A 147 9.45 -16.30 18.11
C THR A 147 8.21 -16.31 17.23
N GLU A 148 7.03 -16.31 17.84
CA GLU A 148 5.72 -16.32 17.17
C GLU A 148 4.77 -15.38 17.91
N TYR A 149 3.67 -15.02 17.26
CA TYR A 149 2.59 -14.24 17.86
C TYR A 149 1.21 -14.76 17.44
N ASP A 150 0.25 -14.71 18.37
CA ASP A 150 -1.14 -15.13 18.15
C ASP A 150 -1.97 -13.92 17.70
N LEU A 151 -2.28 -13.89 16.40
CA LEU A 151 -3.09 -12.83 15.80
C LEU A 151 -4.47 -12.73 16.46
N ASN A 152 -5.06 -13.84 16.90
CA ASN A 152 -6.40 -13.83 17.52
C ASN A 152 -6.41 -13.26 18.93
N ALA A 153 -5.24 -13.19 19.58
CA ALA A 153 -5.06 -12.61 20.91
C ALA A 153 -4.56 -11.16 20.86
N LYS A 154 -4.18 -10.67 19.68
CA LYS A 154 -3.70 -9.31 19.49
C LYS A 154 -4.85 -8.33 19.68
N VAL A 155 -4.61 -7.28 20.46
CA VAL A 155 -5.58 -6.20 20.63
C VAL A 155 -5.52 -5.26 19.43
N HIS A 156 -6.60 -4.52 19.22
CA HIS A 156 -6.72 -3.48 18.20
C HIS A 156 -7.12 -2.17 18.84
N VAL A 157 -6.72 -1.05 18.22
CA VAL A 157 -7.25 0.27 18.58
C VAL A 157 -8.75 0.28 18.31
N GLU A 158 -9.53 0.63 19.32
CA GLU A 158 -10.99 0.73 19.22
C GLU A 158 -11.40 1.99 18.46
N GLY A 159 -12.64 1.99 17.96
CA GLY A 159 -13.19 3.11 17.21
C GLY A 159 -13.78 2.68 15.88
N SER A 160 -14.47 3.62 15.24
CA SER A 160 -15.08 3.43 13.93
C SER A 160 -15.25 4.81 13.30
N VAL A 161 -14.14 5.38 12.87
CA VAL A 161 -14.09 6.70 12.23
C VAL A 161 -14.35 6.54 10.73
N SER A 162 -15.35 7.25 10.23
CA SER A 162 -15.67 7.30 8.80
C SER A 162 -14.96 8.45 8.12
N TRP A 163 -14.52 8.19 6.89
CA TRP A 163 -13.77 9.12 6.05
C TRP A 163 -14.49 9.35 4.72
N ASP A 164 -14.26 10.50 4.09
CA ASP A 164 -14.64 10.74 2.69
C ASP A 164 -13.45 10.33 1.81
N GLY A 165 -13.12 9.04 1.82
CA GLY A 165 -11.94 8.51 1.14
C GLY A 165 -12.06 8.62 -0.38
N GLU A 166 -10.97 9.00 -1.02
CA GLU A 166 -10.85 9.18 -2.46
C GLU A 166 -9.76 8.24 -3.01
N TYR A 167 -10.06 7.54 -4.10
CA TYR A 167 -9.09 6.75 -4.85
C TYR A 167 -9.45 6.78 -6.34
N ASP A 168 -8.49 7.17 -7.17
CA ASP A 168 -8.57 7.05 -8.63
C ASP A 168 -7.26 6.46 -9.16
N ALA A 169 -7.37 5.49 -10.06
CA ALA A 169 -6.24 4.93 -10.77
C ALA A 169 -6.49 5.01 -12.27
N THR A 170 -5.64 5.74 -12.98
CA THR A 170 -5.71 5.93 -14.43
C THR A 170 -4.43 5.47 -15.11
N VAL A 171 -4.57 4.82 -16.28
CA VAL A 171 -3.43 4.49 -17.14
C VAL A 171 -3.42 5.45 -18.33
N ASP A 172 -2.34 6.22 -18.47
CA ASP A 172 -2.08 7.13 -19.59
C ASP A 172 -0.74 6.78 -20.24
N GLY A 173 -0.80 6.11 -21.39
CA GLY A 173 0.39 5.64 -22.09
C GLY A 173 1.16 4.60 -21.28
N ASP A 174 2.40 4.93 -20.91
CA ASP A 174 3.32 4.11 -20.12
C ASP A 174 3.23 4.37 -18.61
N ARG A 175 2.35 5.28 -18.18
CA ARG A 175 2.22 5.70 -16.78
C ARG A 175 0.89 5.25 -16.18
N ARG A 176 0.95 4.74 -14.95
CA ARG A 176 -0.18 4.56 -14.06
C ARG A 176 -0.14 5.67 -13.02
N ILE A 177 -1.14 6.54 -13.05
CA ILE A 177 -1.31 7.62 -12.09
C ILE A 177 -2.35 7.18 -11.08
N ILE A 178 -1.99 7.17 -9.80
CA ILE A 178 -2.91 6.86 -8.70
C ILE A 178 -3.01 8.08 -7.81
N ALA A 179 -4.20 8.65 -7.68
CA ALA A 179 -4.49 9.75 -6.77
C ALA A 179 -5.33 9.24 -5.61
N THR A 180 -4.96 9.61 -4.39
CA THR A 180 -5.68 9.26 -3.16
C THR A 180 -5.56 10.38 -2.13
N ASN A 181 -6.52 10.46 -1.21
CA ASN A 181 -6.45 11.34 -0.04
C ASN A 181 -5.93 10.62 1.23
N ASP A 182 -5.32 9.43 1.07
CA ASP A 182 -4.65 8.63 2.11
C ASP A 182 -5.57 8.03 3.21
N VAL A 183 -6.88 8.17 3.07
CA VAL A 183 -7.85 7.56 3.98
C VAL A 183 -8.74 6.57 3.22
N PRO A 184 -9.19 5.49 3.87
CA PRO A 184 -9.91 4.43 3.18
C PRO A 184 -11.28 4.90 2.67
N HIS A 185 -11.62 4.53 1.43
CA HIS A 185 -12.92 4.84 0.82
C HIS A 185 -14.02 3.79 1.08
N ASP A 186 -13.64 2.59 1.53
CA ASP A 186 -14.52 1.42 1.64
C ASP A 186 -14.68 0.87 3.07
N HIS A 187 -13.95 1.41 4.05
CA HIS A 187 -14.07 1.01 5.45
C HIS A 187 -13.74 2.15 6.42
N THR A 188 -13.90 1.87 7.72
CA THR A 188 -13.62 2.81 8.82
C THR A 188 -12.29 2.48 9.49
N THR A 189 -11.68 3.47 10.12
CA THR A 189 -10.47 3.27 10.94
C THR A 189 -10.80 3.25 12.43
N GLY A 190 -9.82 2.90 13.26
CA GLY A 190 -9.82 3.15 14.70
C GLY A 190 -9.73 4.63 15.05
N GLU A 191 -9.89 4.96 16.33
CA GLU A 191 -9.71 6.32 16.85
C GLU A 191 -8.25 6.54 17.26
N PHE A 192 -7.53 7.31 16.45
CA PHE A 192 -6.16 7.75 16.74
C PHE A 192 -6.12 9.25 17.08
N PRO A 193 -5.31 9.70 18.06
CA PRO A 193 -4.36 8.94 18.88
C PRO A 193 -5.05 7.92 19.77
N VAL A 194 -4.31 6.88 20.16
CA VAL A 194 -4.87 5.83 21.04
C VAL A 194 -5.30 6.48 22.36
N GLN A 195 -6.57 6.29 22.73
CA GLN A 195 -7.14 6.92 23.91
C GLN A 195 -6.66 6.25 25.20
N PRO A 196 -6.46 6.98 26.33
CA PRO A 196 -6.00 6.39 27.58
C PRO A 196 -6.90 5.29 28.18
N ASP A 197 -8.17 5.22 27.79
CA ASP A 197 -9.14 4.19 28.18
C ASP A 197 -9.27 3.03 27.18
N ASP A 198 -8.57 3.11 26.04
CA ASP A 198 -8.47 2.03 25.06
C ASP A 198 -7.54 0.91 25.58
N PRO A 199 -7.91 -0.39 25.46
CA PRO A 199 -7.05 -1.51 25.82
C PRO A 199 -5.67 -1.50 25.14
N ALA A 200 -5.56 -0.96 23.92
CA ALA A 200 -4.32 -0.83 23.17
C ALA A 200 -3.30 0.07 23.88
N TYR A 201 -3.75 1.08 24.64
CA TYR A 201 -2.91 2.13 25.22
C TYR A 201 -1.81 1.62 26.16
N GLU A 202 -2.03 0.46 26.79
CA GLU A 202 -1.03 -0.18 27.65
C GLU A 202 0.21 -0.61 26.87
N TYR A 203 0.04 -1.04 25.62
CA TYR A 203 1.10 -1.63 24.79
C TYR A 203 1.63 -0.63 23.76
N ASP A 204 0.72 0.13 23.17
CA ASP A 204 1.03 1.14 22.17
C ASP A 204 0.10 2.35 22.28
N ARG A 205 0.70 3.48 22.66
CA ARG A 205 -0.01 4.74 22.82
C ARG A 205 -0.25 5.50 21.52
N ASN A 206 0.36 5.07 20.40
CA ASN A 206 0.50 5.80 19.13
C ASN A 206 -0.11 7.22 19.19
N PRO A 207 0.70 8.26 19.49
CA PRO A 207 0.21 9.61 19.76
C PRO A 207 -0.18 10.38 18.49
N ASN A 208 -0.11 9.75 17.33
CA ASN A 208 -0.32 10.40 16.04
C ASN A 208 -1.82 10.42 15.68
N HIS A 209 -2.17 11.28 14.72
CA HIS A 209 -3.53 11.43 14.21
C HIS A 209 -3.60 10.86 12.79
N ILE A 210 -4.78 10.43 12.35
CA ILE A 210 -5.03 10.21 10.92
C ILE A 210 -5.54 11.54 10.34
N GLU A 211 -4.97 11.97 9.22
CA GLU A 211 -5.44 13.16 8.48
C GLU A 211 -5.45 12.85 6.99
N GLU A 212 -6.40 13.44 6.25
CA GLU A 212 -6.43 13.37 4.79
C GLU A 212 -5.19 14.06 4.18
N GLN A 213 -4.59 13.43 3.18
CA GLN A 213 -3.40 13.93 2.49
C GLN A 213 -3.51 13.71 0.98
N ASP A 214 -3.26 14.75 0.18
CA ASP A 214 -3.26 14.61 -1.28
C ASP A 214 -2.00 13.89 -1.77
N LEU A 215 -2.11 12.59 -2.05
CA LEU A 215 -1.02 11.75 -2.57
C LEU A 215 -1.24 11.45 -4.06
N THR A 216 -0.17 11.54 -4.85
CA THR A 216 -0.18 11.14 -6.26
C THR A 216 1.01 10.27 -6.57
N TYR A 217 0.74 9.00 -6.87
CA TYR A 217 1.72 8.04 -7.34
C TYR A 217 1.81 8.09 -8.86
N ASP A 218 3.04 8.13 -9.36
CA ASP A 218 3.36 8.01 -10.78
C ASP A 218 4.20 6.75 -10.96
N LEU A 219 3.56 5.70 -11.46
CA LEU A 219 4.11 4.35 -11.56
C LEU A 219 4.22 3.94 -13.02
N ALA A 220 5.08 2.98 -13.34
CA ALA A 220 5.09 2.36 -14.66
C ALA A 220 3.80 1.53 -14.86
N ALA A 221 3.07 1.74 -15.97
CA ALA A 221 1.89 0.94 -16.31
C ALA A 221 2.25 -0.47 -16.82
N ASP A 222 3.47 -0.62 -17.35
CA ASP A 222 4.07 -1.88 -17.80
C ASP A 222 5.50 -1.97 -17.21
N PRO A 223 5.63 -2.37 -15.93
CA PRO A 223 6.91 -2.41 -15.25
C PRO A 223 7.82 -3.50 -15.85
N VAL A 224 9.13 -3.22 -15.88
CA VAL A 224 10.14 -4.13 -16.43
C VAL A 224 10.94 -4.74 -15.30
N LEU A 225 11.14 -6.06 -15.35
CA LEU A 225 12.03 -6.76 -14.44
C LEU A 225 13.47 -6.26 -14.60
N LEU A 226 14.07 -5.88 -13.48
CA LEU A 226 15.50 -5.62 -13.37
C LEU A 226 16.28 -6.94 -13.25
N ASP A 227 17.50 -6.95 -13.78
CA ASP A 227 18.42 -8.08 -13.61
C ASP A 227 18.80 -8.30 -12.13
N GLU A 228 18.88 -7.21 -11.36
CA GLU A 228 19.22 -7.19 -9.94
C GLU A 228 18.13 -6.45 -9.16
N PRO A 229 17.56 -7.04 -8.09
CA PRO A 229 16.57 -6.36 -7.26
C PRO A 229 17.12 -5.12 -6.57
N ALA A 230 16.28 -4.11 -6.40
CA ALA A 230 16.59 -2.88 -5.70
C ALA A 230 16.11 -2.94 -4.24
N CYS A 231 16.87 -2.30 -3.37
CA CYS A 231 16.50 -2.11 -1.97
C CYS A 231 15.31 -1.16 -1.84
N MET A 232 14.63 -1.19 -0.69
CA MET A 232 13.45 -0.38 -0.43
C MET A 232 13.62 0.62 0.74
N GLY A 233 12.74 1.63 0.74
CA GLY A 233 12.52 2.56 1.86
C GLY A 233 11.42 2.07 2.80
N GLY A 234 10.79 3.00 3.53
CA GLY A 234 9.67 2.73 4.43
C GLY A 234 8.41 2.33 3.65
N GLU A 235 7.90 3.28 2.86
CA GLU A 235 6.77 3.04 1.96
C GLU A 235 7.18 2.14 0.78
N SER A 236 6.30 1.22 0.43
CA SER A 236 6.50 0.17 -0.57
C SER A 236 5.49 0.24 -1.72
N GLY A 237 4.34 0.87 -1.52
CA GLY A 237 3.30 1.01 -2.53
C GLY A 237 2.03 1.66 -1.99
N VAL A 238 0.95 1.50 -2.73
CA VAL A 238 -0.39 2.00 -2.40
C VAL A 238 -1.44 0.91 -2.65
N MET A 239 -2.39 0.78 -1.74
CA MET A 239 -3.49 -0.20 -1.83
C MET A 239 -4.68 0.38 -2.60
N THR A 240 -5.51 -0.48 -3.18
CA THR A 240 -6.74 -0.08 -3.89
C THR A 240 -7.79 0.51 -2.95
N THR A 241 -7.61 0.40 -1.64
CA THR A 241 -8.43 1.10 -0.63
C THR A 241 -8.10 2.58 -0.51
N GLY A 242 -7.04 3.07 -1.17
CA GLY A 242 -6.55 4.45 -1.04
C GLY A 242 -5.45 4.66 0.00
N VAL A 243 -5.04 3.60 0.70
CA VAL A 243 -4.15 3.67 1.86
C VAL A 243 -2.72 3.29 1.45
N ALA A 244 -1.73 4.00 1.99
CA ALA A 244 -0.33 3.68 1.75
C ALA A 244 0.06 2.29 2.31
N LEU A 245 1.02 1.63 1.66
CA LEU A 245 1.57 0.35 2.10
C LEU A 245 3.04 0.51 2.49
N PHE A 246 3.35 0.22 3.74
CA PHE A 246 4.71 0.26 4.27
C PHE A 246 5.33 -1.14 4.31
N ASN A 247 6.65 -1.19 4.36
CA ASN A 247 7.41 -2.43 4.51
C ASN A 247 7.11 -3.09 5.87
N ALA A 248 7.57 -4.31 6.10
CA ALA A 248 7.21 -5.11 7.28
C ALA A 248 7.68 -4.56 8.65
N PHE A 249 8.44 -3.47 8.69
CA PHE A 249 9.10 -2.99 9.90
C PHE A 249 8.54 -1.68 10.45
N ASP A 250 8.55 -1.59 11.78
CA ASP A 250 8.31 -0.36 12.50
C ASP A 250 9.54 0.57 12.46
N ALA A 251 9.38 1.78 13.01
CA ALA A 251 10.47 2.76 13.08
C ALA A 251 11.67 2.33 13.98
N GLY A 252 11.56 1.20 14.68
CA GLY A 252 12.61 0.54 15.46
C GLY A 252 13.24 -0.67 14.78
N ASN A 253 12.90 -0.96 13.51
CA ASN A 253 13.28 -2.17 12.76
C ASN A 253 12.82 -3.49 13.43
N ARG A 254 11.67 -3.46 14.09
CA ARG A 254 10.98 -4.65 14.62
C ARG A 254 9.82 -4.98 13.71
N ASP A 255 9.36 -6.22 13.75
CA ASP A 255 8.17 -6.65 13.00
C ASP A 255 6.95 -5.81 13.39
N ALA A 256 6.51 -4.91 12.50
CA ALA A 256 5.42 -3.97 12.77
C ALA A 256 4.10 -4.70 13.03
N GLY A 257 3.83 -5.77 12.26
CA GLY A 257 2.65 -6.61 12.42
C GLY A 257 2.57 -7.25 13.80
N ALA A 258 3.70 -7.67 14.35
CA ALA A 258 3.77 -8.25 15.68
C ALA A 258 3.80 -7.21 16.80
N TRP A 259 4.55 -6.11 16.64
CA TRP A 259 4.81 -5.15 17.72
C TRP A 259 3.78 -4.04 17.85
N GLU A 260 3.44 -3.35 16.76
CA GLU A 260 2.59 -2.16 16.79
C GLU A 260 1.13 -2.53 16.91
N VAL A 261 0.36 -1.75 17.67
CA VAL A 261 -1.09 -1.97 17.74
C VAL A 261 -1.76 -1.18 16.61
N GLN A 262 -2.32 -1.92 15.66
CA GLN A 262 -3.12 -1.40 14.56
C GLN A 262 -4.60 -1.37 14.94
N ASP A 263 -5.43 -0.70 14.17
CA ASP A 263 -6.89 -0.79 14.34
C ASP A 263 -7.46 -2.12 13.81
N SER A 264 -8.79 -2.23 13.80
CA SER A 264 -9.49 -3.45 13.34
C SER A 264 -9.40 -3.71 11.84
N CYS A 265 -8.83 -2.77 11.07
CA CYS A 265 -8.53 -2.93 9.65
C CYS A 265 -7.02 -3.01 9.40
N ASP A 266 -6.23 -3.29 10.43
CA ASP A 266 -4.78 -3.54 10.36
C ASP A 266 -3.93 -2.31 9.95
N GLY A 267 -4.49 -1.09 10.05
CA GLY A 267 -3.76 0.14 9.77
C GLY A 267 -3.53 1.00 11.01
N HIS A 268 -2.62 1.97 10.87
CA HIS A 268 -2.31 2.97 11.90
C HIS A 268 -1.60 4.20 11.30
N PRO A 269 -1.63 5.38 11.97
CA PRO A 269 -0.95 6.57 11.49
C PRO A 269 0.52 6.68 11.93
N GLN A 270 1.33 7.34 11.11
CA GLN A 270 2.66 7.81 11.50
C GLN A 270 2.70 9.30 11.86
N VAL A 271 3.89 9.83 12.16
CA VAL A 271 4.13 11.21 12.66
C VAL A 271 3.71 12.32 11.69
N THR A 272 3.58 12.00 10.40
CA THR A 272 3.07 12.90 9.35
C THR A 272 1.58 12.74 9.09
N SER A 273 0.88 12.02 9.98
CA SER A 273 -0.55 11.69 9.89
C SER A 273 -0.94 10.67 8.82
N GLU A 274 0.04 10.09 8.12
CA GLU A 274 -0.20 9.11 7.07
C GLU A 274 -0.69 7.78 7.62
N TYR A 275 -1.89 7.38 7.22
CA TYR A 275 -2.48 6.11 7.59
C TYR A 275 -1.98 5.02 6.64
N HIS A 276 -1.46 3.92 7.18
CA HIS A 276 -0.82 2.91 6.36
C HIS A 276 -0.98 1.51 6.92
N TYR A 277 -0.81 0.53 6.04
CA TYR A 277 -0.70 -0.89 6.40
C TYR A 277 0.74 -1.36 6.40
N HIS A 278 1.04 -2.33 7.25
CA HIS A 278 2.23 -3.19 7.12
C HIS A 278 1.86 -4.64 6.78
N THR A 279 0.64 -5.05 7.12
CA THR A 279 0.14 -6.42 7.01
C THR A 279 -1.12 -6.48 6.15
N LEU A 280 -1.54 -7.69 5.75
CA LEU A 280 -2.73 -7.87 4.92
C LEU A 280 -3.99 -7.48 5.71
N SER A 281 -4.60 -6.35 5.34
CA SER A 281 -5.81 -5.85 6.00
C SER A 281 -6.98 -6.81 5.87
N SER A 282 -7.62 -7.11 7.00
CA SER A 282 -8.87 -7.87 7.08
C SER A 282 -10.05 -7.21 6.38
N CYS A 283 -9.96 -5.89 6.17
CA CYS A 283 -10.97 -5.07 5.52
C CYS A 283 -10.88 -5.08 3.98
N ILE A 284 -9.87 -5.74 3.39
CA ILE A 284 -9.78 -5.98 1.94
C ILE A 284 -10.59 -7.23 1.59
N ASP A 285 -11.81 -7.07 1.05
CA ASP A 285 -12.78 -8.14 0.80
C ASP A 285 -12.24 -9.31 -0.03
N ASP A 286 -11.70 -9.03 -1.22
CA ASP A 286 -11.17 -10.04 -2.12
C ASP A 286 -9.64 -10.09 -2.06
N VAL A 287 -9.12 -11.24 -1.61
CA VAL A 287 -7.69 -11.52 -1.47
C VAL A 287 -7.29 -12.74 -2.31
N GLY A 288 -7.97 -12.95 -3.43
CA GLY A 288 -7.57 -13.89 -4.48
C GLY A 288 -6.19 -13.58 -5.04
N VAL A 289 -5.45 -14.61 -5.42
CA VAL A 289 -4.12 -14.50 -6.03
C VAL A 289 -4.16 -13.91 -7.44
N GLU A 290 -5.33 -13.87 -8.06
CA GLU A 290 -5.63 -13.20 -9.32
C GLU A 290 -6.09 -11.75 -9.14
N THR A 291 -6.44 -11.33 -7.92
CA THR A 291 -7.05 -10.03 -7.63
C THR A 291 -5.99 -9.02 -7.24
N VAL A 292 -5.89 -7.93 -8.00
CA VAL A 292 -5.01 -6.80 -7.67
C VAL A 292 -5.64 -5.99 -6.52
N ILE A 293 -4.90 -5.91 -5.42
CA ILE A 293 -5.28 -5.17 -4.19
C ILE A 293 -4.38 -3.96 -3.94
N GLY A 294 -3.35 -3.75 -4.76
CA GLY A 294 -2.46 -2.60 -4.68
C GLY A 294 -1.41 -2.58 -5.79
N PHE A 295 -0.55 -1.56 -5.75
CA PHE A 295 0.58 -1.42 -6.66
C PHE A 295 1.82 -1.01 -5.87
N ALA A 296 2.95 -1.67 -6.14
CA ALA A 296 4.23 -1.32 -5.57
C ALA A 296 4.80 -0.05 -6.23
N LEU A 297 5.75 0.63 -5.56
CA LEU A 297 6.39 1.83 -6.09
C LEU A 297 7.18 1.60 -7.39
N ASP A 298 7.50 0.35 -7.72
CA ASP A 298 8.10 -0.04 -9.01
C ASP A 298 7.09 -0.36 -10.12
N GLY A 299 5.80 -0.19 -9.83
CA GLY A 299 4.68 -0.36 -10.76
C GLY A 299 4.15 -1.78 -10.86
N PHE A 300 4.78 -2.78 -10.25
CA PHE A 300 4.24 -4.13 -10.24
C PHE A 300 2.96 -4.22 -9.40
N PRO A 301 1.95 -5.01 -9.85
CA PRO A 301 0.75 -5.26 -9.07
C PRO A 301 1.08 -5.98 -7.75
N ILE A 302 0.23 -5.77 -6.75
CA ILE A 302 0.20 -6.51 -5.49
C ILE A 302 -1.14 -7.26 -5.45
N THR A 303 -1.12 -8.57 -5.25
CA THR A 303 -2.32 -9.41 -5.15
C THR A 303 -2.49 -9.99 -3.74
N GLY A 304 -3.64 -10.60 -3.48
CA GLY A 304 -3.83 -11.42 -2.29
C GLY A 304 -3.15 -12.79 -2.39
N PRO A 305 -3.15 -13.59 -1.30
CA PRO A 305 -2.45 -14.87 -1.25
C PRO A 305 -3.35 -16.09 -1.53
N THR A 306 -4.66 -15.90 -1.72
CA THR A 306 -5.62 -17.01 -1.78
C THR A 306 -5.66 -17.62 -3.17
N VAL A 307 -5.18 -18.86 -3.31
CA VAL A 307 -5.30 -19.64 -4.55
C VAL A 307 -6.65 -20.35 -4.62
N GLY A 308 -7.23 -20.68 -3.46
CA GLY A 308 -8.53 -21.31 -3.34
C GLY A 308 -8.93 -21.53 -1.87
N GLU A 309 -10.08 -22.15 -1.63
CA GLU A 309 -10.57 -22.42 -0.28
C GLU A 309 -9.57 -23.27 0.51
N GLY A 310 -9.02 -22.69 1.60
CA GLY A 310 -8.00 -23.34 2.42
C GLY A 310 -6.65 -23.55 1.73
N ASN A 311 -6.41 -22.88 0.60
CA ASN A 311 -5.18 -22.95 -0.19
C ASN A 311 -4.58 -21.54 -0.32
N ILE A 312 -3.61 -21.23 0.55
CA ILE A 312 -3.12 -19.88 0.79
C ILE A 312 -1.59 -19.88 0.70
N LEU A 313 -1.05 -19.00 -0.14
CA LEU A 313 0.40 -18.81 -0.27
C LEU A 313 1.01 -18.25 1.01
N THR A 314 2.24 -18.66 1.27
CA THR A 314 3.09 -18.16 2.37
C THR A 314 4.43 -17.65 1.83
N THR A 315 5.23 -17.02 2.68
CA THR A 315 6.60 -16.61 2.34
C THR A 315 7.45 -17.76 1.75
N GLU A 316 7.20 -19.01 2.13
CA GLU A 316 7.95 -20.16 1.61
C GLU A 316 7.74 -20.36 0.08
N ASP A 317 6.57 -19.96 -0.43
CA ASP A 317 6.10 -20.18 -1.80
C ASP A 317 6.53 -19.09 -2.79
N LEU A 318 6.99 -17.94 -2.28
CA LEU A 318 7.31 -16.74 -3.07
C LEU A 318 8.81 -16.61 -3.31
N ASP A 319 9.23 -15.67 -4.17
CA ASP A 319 10.63 -15.39 -4.43
C ASP A 319 11.30 -14.54 -3.32
N GLU A 320 12.55 -14.13 -3.53
CA GLU A 320 13.29 -13.31 -2.57
C GLU A 320 12.73 -11.90 -2.34
N CYS A 321 11.89 -11.39 -3.26
CA CYS A 321 11.21 -10.10 -3.17
C CYS A 321 9.73 -10.23 -2.81
N HIS A 322 9.29 -11.44 -2.46
CA HIS A 322 7.93 -11.74 -2.02
C HIS A 322 6.91 -11.67 -3.17
N GLY A 323 7.31 -12.08 -4.37
CA GLY A 323 6.42 -12.19 -5.53
C GLY A 323 6.48 -13.51 -6.27
N ILE A 324 5.63 -13.62 -7.30
CA ILE A 324 5.43 -14.80 -8.14
C ILE A 324 4.90 -14.38 -9.52
N THR A 325 5.05 -15.25 -10.53
CA THR A 325 4.38 -15.09 -11.82
C THR A 325 3.08 -15.89 -11.87
N SER A 326 1.96 -15.25 -12.19
CA SER A 326 0.70 -15.94 -12.52
C SER A 326 -0.18 -15.10 -13.45
N THR A 327 -1.32 -15.64 -13.88
CA THR A 327 -2.36 -14.87 -14.56
C THR A 327 -3.23 -14.14 -13.54
N ILE A 328 -3.32 -12.82 -13.64
CA ILE A 328 -4.11 -11.93 -12.76
C ILE A 328 -5.12 -11.12 -13.59
N GLU A 329 -6.12 -10.54 -12.93
CA GLU A 329 -6.99 -9.52 -13.52
C GLU A 329 -6.37 -8.12 -13.31
N LEU A 330 -5.88 -7.51 -14.39
CA LEU A 330 -5.27 -6.18 -14.39
C LEU A 330 -5.98 -5.28 -15.40
N ASP A 331 -6.51 -4.15 -14.93
CA ASP A 331 -7.25 -3.17 -15.76
C ASP A 331 -8.37 -3.81 -16.60
N GLY A 332 -9.08 -4.78 -16.01
CA GLY A 332 -10.17 -5.54 -16.65
C GLY A 332 -9.72 -6.54 -17.72
N ARG A 333 -8.44 -6.95 -17.70
CA ARG A 333 -7.87 -7.94 -18.63
C ARG A 333 -7.10 -9.02 -17.89
N GLN A 334 -7.09 -10.23 -18.45
CA GLN A 334 -6.22 -11.30 -17.98
C GLN A 334 -4.79 -11.05 -18.46
N VAL A 335 -3.86 -10.90 -17.52
CA VAL A 335 -2.44 -10.68 -17.79
C VAL A 335 -1.62 -11.69 -17.01
N THR A 336 -0.73 -12.42 -17.68
CA THR A 336 0.31 -13.23 -17.04
C THR A 336 1.52 -12.33 -16.78
N THR A 337 1.80 -12.05 -15.51
CA THR A 337 2.89 -11.16 -15.10
C THR A 337 3.45 -11.56 -13.75
N TYR A 338 4.67 -11.13 -13.46
CA TYR A 338 5.16 -11.02 -12.10
C TYR A 338 4.30 -10.03 -11.31
N HIS A 339 4.02 -10.37 -10.05
CA HIS A 339 3.33 -9.53 -9.07
C HIS A 339 3.82 -9.90 -7.67
N TYR A 340 3.70 -8.96 -6.74
CA TYR A 340 3.94 -9.24 -5.33
C TYR A 340 2.69 -9.83 -4.69
N VAL A 341 2.87 -10.70 -3.71
CA VAL A 341 1.75 -11.37 -3.04
C VAL A 341 1.72 -10.95 -1.58
N MET A 342 0.60 -10.41 -1.14
CA MET A 342 0.44 -10.00 0.24
C MET A 342 0.05 -11.21 1.12
N THR A 343 0.95 -11.75 1.92
CA THR A 343 0.73 -12.96 2.75
C THR A 343 0.48 -12.62 4.23
N GLN A 344 0.00 -13.61 4.99
CA GLN A 344 -0.20 -13.44 6.44
C GLN A 344 1.12 -13.44 7.23
N ASP A 345 2.15 -14.11 6.74
CA ASP A 345 3.43 -14.22 7.43
C ASP A 345 4.47 -13.22 6.93
N PHE A 346 5.38 -12.85 7.83
CA PHE A 346 6.48 -11.94 7.52
C PHE A 346 7.27 -12.38 6.27
N PRO A 347 7.59 -11.46 5.33
CA PRO A 347 7.51 -9.99 5.41
C PRO A 347 6.17 -9.39 4.96
N TYR A 348 5.09 -10.17 4.86
CA TYR A 348 3.73 -9.74 4.51
C TYR A 348 3.53 -9.23 3.09
N SER A 349 4.50 -8.53 2.49
CA SER A 349 4.39 -7.95 1.15
C SER A 349 5.78 -7.68 0.56
N VAL A 350 5.84 -6.79 -0.44
CA VAL A 350 7.05 -6.32 -1.16
C VAL A 350 8.25 -6.23 -0.21
N SER A 351 9.26 -7.08 -0.44
CA SER A 351 10.47 -7.13 0.39
C SER A 351 11.74 -6.67 -0.34
N CYS A 352 11.64 -6.45 -1.65
CA CYS A 352 12.52 -5.67 -2.50
C CYS A 352 11.78 -5.27 -3.78
N PHE A 353 12.31 -4.31 -4.52
CA PHE A 353 11.77 -3.95 -5.82
C PHE A 353 12.43 -4.77 -6.95
N ARG A 354 11.61 -5.39 -7.78
CA ARG A 354 11.98 -6.10 -9.01
C ARG A 354 11.91 -5.19 -10.23
N GLY A 355 11.33 -4.00 -10.11
CA GLY A 355 11.33 -2.95 -11.13
C GLY A 355 12.05 -1.66 -10.67
N ALA A 356 12.02 -0.65 -11.52
CA ALA A 356 12.53 0.68 -11.17
C ALA A 356 11.50 1.44 -10.31
N ALA A 357 11.75 1.53 -9.01
CA ALA A 357 10.88 2.23 -8.06
C ALA A 357 10.89 3.76 -8.24
N THR A 358 9.72 4.37 -8.13
CA THR A 358 9.56 5.82 -8.00
C THR A 358 9.61 6.26 -6.54
N ALA A 359 9.70 7.57 -6.31
CA ALA A 359 9.68 8.10 -4.96
C ALA A 359 8.24 8.11 -4.43
N ALA A 360 8.09 7.70 -3.17
CA ALA A 360 6.83 7.77 -2.45
C ALA A 360 6.39 9.24 -2.26
N PRO A 361 5.12 9.59 -2.51
CA PRO A 361 4.64 10.97 -2.45
C PRO A 361 4.52 11.53 -1.03
N GLY A 362 4.37 10.67 -0.01
CA GLY A 362 4.20 11.07 1.40
C GLY A 362 5.48 11.59 2.08
N LEU A 363 6.65 11.44 1.47
CA LEU A 363 7.91 11.94 2.02
C LEU A 363 8.13 13.41 1.65
N PRO A 364 8.44 14.31 2.62
CA PRO A 364 8.86 15.67 2.29
C PRO A 364 10.14 15.63 1.45
N GLY A 365 10.09 16.24 0.26
CA GLY A 365 11.18 16.30 -0.71
C GLY A 365 12.37 17.19 -0.33
#